data_AF-A0AAD6XKA0-F1
#
_entry.id   AF-A0AAD6XKA0-F1
#
_cell.length_a   1.000
_cell.length_b   1.000
_cell.length_c   1.000
_cell.angle_alpha   90.00
_cell.angle_beta   90.00
_cell.angle_gamma   90.00
#
_symmetry.space_group_name_H-M   'P 1'
#
loop_
_entity.id
_entity.type
_entity.pdbx_description
1 polymer ?
#
loop_
_entity_poly.entity_id
_entity_poly.type
_entity_poly.pdbx_seq_one_letter_code
_entity_poly.pdbx_strand_id
1 'polypeptide(L)'
;MGSQGAPIAAPIGPLNGPAVPQTVSFRIPYPWEENVPKFITDNYEDLLSFVEHVEEILRLGNVIDNAKKKEYFTSLLPYNQRRQWRTLDLYKSGSFNEFLNEIYKDYPEVQLERSGALERLNKICEEYKGVDRTKEGPLKRFGVEFEAEVSKLERPPALIVNTEAVSKYL
;
A
#
# COMPACT_ATOMS: atom_id res chain seq x y z
N MET A 1 -43.17 28.83 68.86
CA MET A 1 -43.95 28.67 67.60
C MET A 1 -43.17 29.45 66.55
N GLY A 2 -42.20 28.87 65.82
CA GLY A 2 -42.36 27.81 64.82
C GLY A 2 -42.95 28.43 63.55
N SER A 3 -42.36 28.42 62.36
CA SER A 3 -41.26 27.64 61.80
C SER A 3 -40.66 28.39 60.60
N GLN A 4 -39.43 28.00 60.26
CA GLN A 4 -38.57 28.55 59.20
C GLN A 4 -39.12 28.28 57.79
N GLY A 5 -38.86 29.21 56.87
CA GLY A 5 -39.11 29.04 55.44
C GLY A 5 -38.10 28.08 54.81
N ALA A 6 -38.60 27.17 53.97
CA ALA A 6 -37.80 26.25 53.18
C ALA A 6 -37.70 26.74 51.72
N PRO A 7 -36.51 26.72 51.10
CA PRO A 7 -36.36 27.04 49.69
C PRO A 7 -36.77 25.88 48.78
N ILE A 8 -37.56 26.20 47.76
CA ILE A 8 -37.98 25.35 46.66
C ILE A 8 -36.79 24.91 45.80
N ALA A 9 -36.58 23.59 45.70
CA ALA A 9 -35.54 22.98 44.88
C ALA A 9 -35.85 23.08 43.38
N ALA A 10 -34.85 23.47 42.59
CA ALA A 10 -34.92 23.51 41.13
C ALA A 10 -34.90 22.09 40.51
N PRO A 11 -35.53 21.87 39.34
CA PRO A 11 -35.56 20.57 38.70
C PRO A 11 -34.19 20.18 38.13
N ILE A 12 -33.71 19.01 38.52
CA ILE A 12 -32.49 18.37 38.00
C ILE A 12 -32.78 17.90 36.57
N GLY A 13 -32.07 18.47 35.58
CA GLY A 13 -32.11 18.01 34.18
C GLY A 13 -31.51 16.61 34.02
N PRO A 14 -31.80 15.89 32.91
CA PRO A 14 -31.39 14.51 32.75
C PRO A 14 -29.87 14.37 32.69
N LEU A 15 -29.35 13.40 33.44
CA LEU A 15 -27.95 13.00 33.47
C LEU A 15 -27.52 12.52 32.08
N ASN A 16 -26.58 13.21 31.46
CA ASN A 16 -25.92 12.77 30.23
C ASN A 16 -25.28 11.39 30.48
N GLY A 17 -25.80 10.36 29.80
CA GLY A 17 -25.18 9.04 29.75
C GLY A 17 -23.79 9.07 29.11
N PRO A 18 -22.97 8.03 29.29
CA PRO A 18 -21.62 7.98 28.75
C PRO A 18 -21.66 8.12 27.22
N ALA A 19 -20.87 9.08 26.71
CA ALA A 19 -20.70 9.28 25.28
C ALA A 19 -20.20 7.99 24.64
N VAL A 20 -21.00 7.42 23.74
CA VAL A 20 -20.59 6.30 22.87
C VAL A 20 -19.36 6.79 22.08
N PRO A 21 -18.22 6.08 22.10
CA PRO A 21 -17.09 6.47 21.27
C PRO A 21 -17.54 6.47 19.81
N GLN A 22 -17.48 7.64 19.17
CA GLN A 22 -17.77 7.74 17.75
C GLN A 22 -16.71 6.94 17.01
N THR A 23 -17.09 5.76 16.51
CA THR A 23 -16.27 5.00 15.59
C THR A 23 -16.04 5.88 14.37
N VAL A 24 -14.83 6.41 14.22
CA VAL A 24 -14.45 7.22 13.06
C VAL A 24 -14.55 6.28 11.86
N SER A 25 -15.59 6.43 11.04
CA SER A 25 -15.72 5.65 9.82
C SER A 25 -14.70 6.16 8.81
N PHE A 26 -13.83 5.28 8.33
CA PHE A 26 -12.86 5.64 7.31
C PHE A 26 -13.60 6.12 6.06
N ARG A 27 -13.22 7.30 5.57
CA ARG A 27 -13.75 7.89 4.34
C ARG A 27 -12.68 7.77 3.26
N ILE A 28 -13.10 7.31 2.09
CA ILE A 28 -12.24 7.33 0.90
C ILE A 28 -11.91 8.78 0.56
N PRO A 29 -10.63 9.13 0.45
CA PRO A 29 -10.21 10.48 0.13
C PRO A 29 -10.60 10.84 -1.30
N TYR A 30 -10.77 12.13 -1.57
CA TYR A 30 -11.06 12.58 -2.93
C TYR A 30 -9.79 12.69 -3.78
N PRO A 31 -9.87 12.49 -5.10
CA PRO A 31 -8.69 12.54 -5.98
C PRO A 31 -7.91 13.86 -5.99
N TRP A 32 -8.55 14.97 -5.60
CA TRP A 32 -7.95 16.29 -5.53
C TRP A 32 -7.42 16.64 -4.13
N GLU A 33 -7.58 15.76 -3.14
CA GLU A 33 -6.97 15.95 -1.83
C GLU A 33 -5.44 15.83 -1.91
N GLU A 34 -4.76 16.55 -1.03
CA GLU A 34 -3.30 16.73 -1.10
C GLU A 34 -2.54 15.43 -0.81
N ASN A 35 -3.00 14.67 0.19
CA ASN A 35 -2.31 13.48 0.72
C ASN A 35 -2.79 12.16 0.11
N VAL A 36 -3.17 12.19 -1.16
CA VAL A 36 -3.65 11.00 -1.88
C VAL A 36 -2.54 10.44 -2.74
N PRO A 37 -2.37 9.10 -2.82
CA PRO A 37 -1.37 8.50 -3.68
C PRO A 37 -1.60 8.95 -5.14
N LYS A 38 -0.51 9.35 -5.79
CA LYS A 38 -0.49 9.77 -7.19
C LYS A 38 0.62 9.01 -7.90
N PHE A 39 0.30 8.48 -9.07
CA PHE A 39 1.29 7.92 -9.98
C PHE A 39 1.63 8.97 -11.02
N ILE A 40 2.76 9.67 -10.81
CA ILE A 40 3.20 10.79 -11.67
C ILE A 40 4.41 10.37 -12.50
N THR A 41 5.18 9.43 -11.98
CA THR A 41 6.35 8.84 -12.63
C THR A 41 5.91 7.71 -13.57
N ASP A 42 6.83 7.24 -14.41
CA ASP A 42 6.65 6.07 -15.27
C ASP A 42 7.56 4.91 -14.81
N ASN A 43 7.82 4.85 -13.50
CA ASN A 43 8.68 3.85 -12.87
C ASN A 43 7.82 2.72 -12.28
N TYR A 44 8.23 1.47 -12.49
CA TYR A 44 7.55 0.29 -11.97
C TYR A 44 7.48 0.25 -10.42
N GLU A 45 8.49 0.75 -9.70
CA GLU A 45 8.49 0.77 -8.23
C GLU A 45 7.42 1.71 -7.67
N ASP A 46 7.25 2.85 -8.33
CA ASP A 46 6.21 3.83 -7.99
C ASP A 46 4.83 3.31 -8.38
N LEU A 47 4.72 2.53 -9.46
CA LEU A 47 3.47 1.88 -9.86
C LEU A 47 3.03 0.86 -8.79
N LEU A 48 3.96 0.02 -8.32
CA LEU A 48 3.69 -0.96 -7.26
C LEU A 48 3.26 -0.26 -5.97
N SER A 49 4.03 0.73 -5.54
CA SER A 49 3.72 1.53 -4.34
C SER A 49 2.35 2.22 -4.47
N PHE A 50 2.03 2.75 -5.65
CA PHE A 50 0.75 3.38 -5.93
C PHE A 50 -0.41 2.39 -5.82
N VAL A 51 -0.27 1.21 -6.44
CA VAL A 51 -1.31 0.17 -6.39
C VAL A 51 -1.56 -0.28 -4.95
N GLU A 52 -0.52 -0.57 -4.18
CA GLU A 52 -0.63 -1.00 -2.78
C GLU A 52 -1.38 0.04 -1.92
N HIS A 53 -1.01 1.32 -2.04
CA HIS A 53 -1.69 2.38 -1.30
C HIS A 53 -3.17 2.52 -1.70
N VAL A 54 -3.50 2.41 -2.99
CA VAL A 54 -4.88 2.52 -3.45
C VAL A 54 -5.70 1.31 -3.01
N GLU A 55 -5.14 0.11 -3.06
CA GLU A 55 -5.80 -1.10 -2.56
C GLU A 55 -6.11 -1.01 -1.07
N GLU A 56 -5.18 -0.48 -0.27
CA GLU A 56 -5.40 -0.24 1.15
C GLU A 56 -6.52 0.77 1.40
N ILE A 57 -6.54 1.89 0.67
CA ILE A 57 -7.64 2.88 0.74
C ILE A 57 -8.98 2.24 0.38
N LEU A 58 -9.04 1.46 -0.69
CA LEU A 58 -10.26 0.78 -1.14
C LEU A 58 -10.72 -0.27 -0.11
N ARG A 59 -9.78 -0.97 0.53
CA ARG A 59 -10.04 -1.94 1.60
C ARG A 59 -10.60 -1.26 2.84
N LEU A 60 -9.96 -0.20 3.32
CA LEU A 60 -10.43 0.59 4.47
C LEU A 60 -11.78 1.26 4.18
N GLY A 61 -12.01 1.69 2.94
CA GLY A 61 -13.28 2.22 2.46
C GLY A 61 -14.35 1.16 2.16
N ASN A 62 -14.05 -0.12 2.35
CA ASN A 62 -14.91 -1.26 2.06
C ASN A 62 -15.54 -1.22 0.64
N VAL A 63 -14.76 -0.81 -0.36
CA VAL A 63 -15.19 -0.80 -1.76
C VAL A 63 -15.08 -2.21 -2.31
N ILE A 64 -16.21 -2.86 -2.56
CA ILE A 64 -16.26 -4.22 -3.10
C ILE A 64 -16.41 -4.20 -4.64
N ASP A 65 -17.14 -3.20 -5.15
CA ASP A 65 -17.49 -3.11 -6.57
C ASP A 65 -16.28 -2.83 -7.47
N ASN A 66 -16.03 -3.71 -8.44
CA ASN A 66 -14.88 -3.61 -9.35
C ASN A 66 -14.90 -2.36 -10.23
N ALA A 67 -16.09 -1.91 -10.66
CA ALA A 67 -16.19 -0.70 -11.49
C ALA A 67 -15.81 0.54 -10.67
N LYS A 68 -16.29 0.65 -9.43
CA LYS A 68 -15.92 1.72 -8.50
C LYS A 68 -14.44 1.70 -8.14
N LYS A 69 -13.84 0.52 -7.93
CA LYS A 69 -12.39 0.39 -7.71
C LYS A 69 -11.59 0.96 -8.89
N LYS A 70 -11.94 0.56 -10.11
CA LYS A 70 -11.29 1.03 -11.35
C LYS A 70 -11.49 2.52 -11.59
N GLU A 71 -12.70 3.02 -11.36
CA GLU A 71 -13.03 4.44 -11.49
C GLU A 71 -12.18 5.28 -10.53
N TYR A 72 -12.15 4.88 -9.25
CA TYR A 72 -11.36 5.55 -8.22
C TYR A 72 -9.86 5.48 -8.55
N PHE A 73 -9.33 4.30 -8.81
CA PHE A 73 -7.92 4.09 -9.15
C PHE A 73 -7.48 4.99 -10.32
N THR A 74 -8.22 5.00 -11.42
CA THR A 74 -7.89 5.84 -12.58
C THR A 74 -8.09 7.34 -12.34
N SER A 75 -8.92 7.73 -11.37
CA SER A 75 -9.15 9.13 -11.03
C SER A 75 -7.92 9.79 -10.38
N LEU A 76 -7.04 8.99 -9.76
CA LEU A 76 -5.80 9.45 -9.12
C LEU A 76 -4.64 9.68 -10.10
N LEU A 77 -4.81 9.25 -11.35
CA LEU A 77 -3.79 9.35 -12.38
C LEU A 77 -3.81 10.72 -13.09
N PRO A 78 -2.68 11.15 -13.66
CA PRO A 78 -2.62 12.23 -14.65
C PRO A 78 -3.59 11.99 -15.81
N TYR A 79 -4.05 13.08 -16.44
CA TYR A 79 -5.07 13.03 -17.50
C TYR A 79 -4.73 12.07 -18.64
N ASN A 80 -3.47 12.09 -19.12
CA ASN A 80 -3.05 11.27 -20.26
C ASN A 80 -3.08 9.77 -19.94
N GLN A 81 -2.47 9.36 -18.82
CA GLN A 81 -2.48 7.96 -18.35
C GLN A 81 -3.90 7.49 -18.05
N ARG A 82 -4.70 8.32 -17.37
CA ARG A 82 -6.13 8.03 -17.12
C ARG A 82 -6.87 7.72 -18.41
N ARG A 83 -6.67 8.52 -19.47
CA ARG A 83 -7.33 8.30 -20.75
C ARG A 83 -6.89 6.98 -21.37
N GLN A 84 -5.60 6.69 -21.39
CA GLN A 84 -5.06 5.45 -21.94
C GLN A 84 -5.61 4.23 -21.20
N TRP A 85 -5.48 4.17 -19.87
CA TRP A 85 -5.91 3.00 -19.11
C TRP A 85 -7.44 2.79 -19.14
N ARG A 86 -8.24 3.86 -19.26
CA ARG A 86 -9.70 3.74 -19.44
C ARG A 86 -10.13 3.21 -20.81
N THR A 87 -9.23 3.17 -21.80
CA THR A 87 -9.52 2.57 -23.10
C THR A 87 -9.36 1.05 -23.12
N LEU A 88 -8.68 0.47 -22.12
CA LEU A 88 -8.49 -0.97 -22.00
C LEU A 88 -9.84 -1.68 -21.87
N ASP A 89 -10.01 -2.80 -22.56
CA ASP A 89 -11.27 -3.56 -22.52
C ASP A 89 -11.59 -4.05 -21.10
N LEU A 90 -10.55 -4.46 -20.37
CA LEU A 90 -10.65 -4.89 -18.97
C LEU A 90 -11.05 -3.77 -18.00
N TYR A 91 -10.87 -2.50 -18.40
CA TYR A 91 -11.46 -1.38 -17.66
C TYR A 91 -13.00 -1.45 -17.68
N LYS A 92 -13.60 -1.90 -18.79
CA LYS A 92 -15.06 -1.96 -18.96
C LYS A 92 -15.66 -3.25 -18.41
N SER A 93 -15.07 -4.40 -18.71
CA SER A 93 -15.68 -5.72 -18.45
C SER A 93 -14.95 -6.58 -17.41
N GLY A 94 -13.70 -6.28 -17.07
CA GLY A 94 -12.88 -7.10 -16.18
C GLY A 94 -13.08 -6.80 -14.68
N SER A 95 -12.54 -7.66 -13.84
CA SER A 95 -12.29 -7.38 -12.42
C SER A 95 -11.18 -6.34 -12.25
N PHE A 96 -11.05 -5.79 -11.03
CA PHE A 96 -9.95 -4.87 -10.72
C PHE A 96 -8.58 -5.53 -10.88
N ASN A 97 -8.44 -6.80 -10.47
CA ASN A 97 -7.19 -7.54 -10.58
C ASN A 97 -6.80 -7.84 -12.04
N GLU A 98 -7.75 -8.24 -12.88
CA GLU A 98 -7.49 -8.45 -14.31
C GLU A 98 -7.05 -7.16 -14.99
N PHE A 99 -7.67 -6.03 -14.64
CA PHE A 99 -7.27 -4.72 -15.13
C PHE A 99 -5.85 -4.33 -14.68
N LEU A 100 -5.48 -4.57 -13.42
CA LEU A 100 -4.11 -4.34 -12.95
C LEU A 100 -3.10 -5.24 -13.66
N ASN A 101 -3.43 -6.50 -13.89
CA ASN A 101 -2.57 -7.42 -14.65
C ASN A 101 -2.37 -6.97 -16.09
N GLU A 102 -3.37 -6.35 -16.71
CA GLU A 102 -3.21 -5.74 -18.03
C GLU A 102 -2.21 -4.59 -18.00
N ILE A 103 -2.31 -3.70 -17.00
CA ILE A 103 -1.36 -2.60 -16.83
C ILE A 103 0.06 -3.13 -16.63
N TYR A 104 0.26 -4.19 -15.83
CA TYR A 104 1.58 -4.77 -15.60
C TYR A 104 2.22 -5.40 -16.84
N LYS A 105 1.47 -5.62 -17.93
CA LYS A 105 2.08 -6.08 -19.20
C LYS A 105 2.94 -4.99 -19.85
N ASP A 106 2.60 -3.73 -19.62
CA ASP A 106 3.35 -2.59 -20.13
C ASP A 106 4.63 -2.33 -19.31
N TYR A 107 4.74 -2.93 -18.12
CA TYR A 107 5.88 -2.82 -17.19
C TYR A 107 6.49 -4.20 -16.91
N PRO A 108 7.27 -4.79 -17.83
CA PRO A 108 7.87 -6.11 -17.65
C PRO A 108 8.72 -6.22 -16.37
N GLU A 109 9.28 -5.11 -15.90
CA GLU A 109 10.04 -5.00 -14.65
C GLU A 109 9.21 -5.41 -13.42
N VAL A 110 7.89 -5.21 -13.44
CA VAL A 110 6.98 -5.64 -12.37
C VAL A 110 6.98 -7.17 -12.25
N GLN A 111 7.06 -7.88 -13.37
CA GLN A 111 7.08 -9.34 -13.34
C GLN A 111 8.39 -9.84 -12.74
N LEU A 112 9.53 -9.23 -13.13
CA LEU A 112 10.85 -9.52 -12.57
C LEU A 112 10.90 -9.26 -11.06
N GLU A 113 10.32 -8.14 -10.61
CA GLU A 113 10.23 -7.78 -9.19
C GLU A 113 9.40 -8.79 -8.38
N ARG A 114 8.33 -9.32 -8.96
CA ARG A 114 7.43 -10.30 -8.33
C ARG A 114 7.97 -11.72 -8.33
N SER A 115 8.67 -12.13 -9.39
CA SER A 115 9.34 -13.43 -9.46
C SER A 115 10.63 -13.49 -8.65
N GLY A 116 11.18 -12.32 -8.29
CA GLY A 116 12.57 -12.20 -7.90
C GLY A 116 13.46 -12.19 -9.14
N ALA A 117 14.48 -11.33 -9.14
CA ALA A 117 15.43 -11.23 -10.23
C ALA A 117 16.87 -11.32 -9.70
N LEU A 118 17.70 -12.14 -10.36
CA LEU A 118 19.13 -12.24 -10.01
C LEU A 118 19.83 -10.88 -10.17
N GLU A 119 19.40 -10.07 -11.13
CA GLU A 119 19.86 -8.70 -11.33
C GLU A 119 19.59 -7.83 -10.09
N ARG A 120 18.42 -8.00 -9.44
CA ARG A 120 18.08 -7.25 -8.24
C ARG A 120 18.90 -7.71 -7.03
N LEU A 121 19.07 -9.03 -6.87
CA LEU A 121 19.96 -9.57 -5.85
C LEU A 121 21.39 -9.02 -6.03
N ASN A 122 21.91 -9.00 -7.26
CA ASN A 122 23.22 -8.44 -7.56
C ASN A 122 23.28 -6.92 -7.29
N LYS A 123 22.21 -6.18 -7.58
CA LYS A 123 22.11 -4.75 -7.27
C LYS A 123 22.17 -4.49 -5.76
N ILE A 124 21.44 -5.26 -4.95
CA ILE A 124 21.50 -5.18 -3.48
C ILE A 124 22.93 -5.47 -2.99
N CYS A 125 23.59 -6.49 -3.53
CA CYS A 125 24.99 -6.79 -3.20
C CYS A 125 25.94 -5.64 -3.56
N GLU A 126 25.76 -4.99 -4.71
CA GLU A 126 26.61 -3.87 -5.14
C GLU A 126 26.33 -2.58 -4.35
N GLU A 127 25.07 -2.28 -4.02
CA GLU A 127 24.70 -1.10 -3.21
C GLU A 127 25.28 -1.14 -1.80
N TYR A 128 25.35 -2.33 -1.22
CA TYR A 128 25.90 -2.55 0.12
C TYR A 128 27.38 -2.98 0.11
N LYS A 129 28.03 -2.95 -1.06
CA LYS A 129 29.44 -3.31 -1.21
C LYS A 129 30.33 -2.36 -0.40
N GLY A 130 31.09 -2.92 0.53
CA GLY A 130 31.94 -2.14 1.45
C GLY A 130 31.23 -1.66 2.72
N VAL A 131 30.00 -2.10 2.96
CA VAL A 131 29.41 -2.08 4.31
C VAL A 131 30.09 -3.16 5.14
N ASP A 132 30.82 -2.74 6.18
CA ASP A 132 31.50 -3.64 7.10
C ASP A 132 30.71 -3.81 8.42
N ARG A 133 31.15 -4.75 9.26
CA ARG A 133 30.52 -5.11 10.54
C ARG A 133 30.39 -3.97 11.56
N THR A 134 31.16 -2.89 11.41
CA THR A 134 31.08 -1.71 12.27
C THR A 134 29.88 -0.82 11.95
N LYS A 135 29.27 -0.98 10.76
CA LYS A 135 28.07 -0.26 10.32
C LYS A 135 26.82 -1.12 10.55
N GLU A 136 26.48 -1.31 11.82
CA GLU A 136 25.37 -2.19 12.24
C GLU A 136 24.03 -1.86 11.57
N GLY A 137 23.70 -0.58 11.41
CA GLY A 137 22.45 -0.14 10.77
C GLY A 137 22.34 -0.57 9.30
N PRO A 138 23.27 -0.14 8.43
CA PRO A 138 23.32 -0.59 7.04
C PRO A 138 23.40 -2.10 6.88
N LEU A 139 24.16 -2.80 7.73
CA LEU A 139 24.28 -4.26 7.66
C LEU A 139 22.94 -4.97 7.96
N LYS A 140 22.16 -4.48 8.93
CA LYS A 140 20.82 -5.02 9.21
C LYS A 140 19.85 -4.79 8.06
N ARG A 141 19.89 -3.60 7.44
CA ARG A 141 19.03 -3.30 6.27
C ARG A 141 19.38 -4.19 5.08
N PHE A 142 20.68 -4.36 4.81
CA PHE A 142 21.16 -5.34 3.83
C PHE A 142 20.61 -6.74 4.09
N GLY A 143 20.74 -7.24 5.32
CA GLY A 143 20.26 -8.58 5.66
C GLY A 143 18.77 -8.77 5.38
N VAL A 144 17.94 -7.79 5.76
CA VAL A 144 16.48 -7.81 5.51
C VAL A 144 16.17 -7.76 4.01
N GLU A 145 16.81 -6.88 3.26
CA GLU A 145 16.58 -6.74 1.82
C GLU A 145 17.07 -7.96 1.03
N PHE A 146 18.24 -8.49 1.39
CA PHE A 146 18.83 -9.68 0.79
C PHE A 146 17.98 -10.92 1.05
N GLU A 147 17.57 -11.16 2.29
CA GLU A 147 16.72 -12.30 2.65
C GLU A 147 15.36 -12.22 1.96
N ALA A 148 14.77 -11.03 1.87
CA ALA A 148 13.51 -10.82 1.17
C ALA A 148 13.61 -11.19 -0.33
N GLU A 149 14.70 -10.81 -1.00
CA GLU A 149 14.90 -11.10 -2.42
C GLU A 149 15.28 -12.59 -2.65
N VAL A 150 16.14 -13.18 -1.82
CA VAL A 150 16.47 -14.62 -1.88
C VAL A 150 15.21 -15.48 -1.66
N SER A 151 14.36 -15.09 -0.71
CA SER A 151 13.10 -15.80 -0.44
C SER A 151 12.13 -15.80 -1.63
N LYS A 152 12.26 -14.85 -2.56
CA LYS A 152 11.52 -14.87 -3.84
C LYS A 152 12.17 -15.86 -4.82
N LEU A 153 13.50 -15.79 -4.96
CA LEU A 153 14.28 -16.63 -5.88
C LEU A 153 14.30 -18.12 -5.50
N GLU A 154 14.05 -18.46 -4.22
CA GLU A 154 13.92 -19.85 -3.77
C GLU A 154 12.55 -20.46 -4.09
N ARG A 155 11.54 -19.65 -4.48
CA ARG A 155 10.22 -20.16 -4.84
C ARG A 155 10.27 -20.90 -6.18
N PRO A 156 9.52 -22.00 -6.35
CA PRO A 156 9.48 -22.71 -7.63
C PRO A 156 9.00 -21.84 -8.80
N PRO A 157 9.68 -21.88 -9.97
CA PRO A 157 10.96 -22.57 -10.20
C PRO A 157 12.11 -21.83 -9.52
N ALA A 158 12.81 -22.52 -8.61
CA ALA A 158 13.89 -21.91 -7.84
C ALA A 158 15.03 -21.49 -8.77
N LEU A 159 15.40 -20.22 -8.70
CA LEU A 159 16.45 -19.59 -9.52
C LEU A 159 17.79 -19.50 -8.78
N ILE A 160 17.78 -19.71 -7.45
CA ILE A 160 18.98 -19.76 -6.62
C ILE A 160 18.89 -20.92 -5.63
N VAL A 161 20.03 -21.52 -5.33
CA VAL A 161 20.19 -22.48 -4.23
C VAL A 161 20.80 -21.79 -3.02
N ASN A 162 20.44 -22.23 -1.80
CA ASN A 162 20.94 -21.63 -0.56
C ASN A 162 22.49 -21.50 -0.52
N THR A 163 23.24 -22.46 -1.08
CA THR A 163 24.71 -22.38 -1.17
C THR A 163 25.20 -21.20 -2.02
N GLU A 164 24.48 -20.87 -3.09
CA GLU A 164 24.77 -19.72 -3.94
C GLU A 164 24.36 -18.41 -3.26
N ALA A 165 23.22 -18.40 -2.53
CA ALA A 165 22.80 -17.27 -1.73
C ALA A 165 23.83 -16.92 -0.63
N VAL A 166 24.30 -17.93 0.11
CA VAL A 166 25.35 -17.74 1.13
C VAL A 166 26.65 -17.20 0.52
N SER A 167 27.00 -17.63 -0.69
CA SER A 167 28.20 -17.15 -1.39
C SER A 167 28.10 -15.70 -1.86
N LYS A 168 26.88 -15.18 -2.02
CA LYS A 168 26.58 -13.78 -2.42
C LYS A 168 26.38 -12.85 -1.22
N TYR A 169 26.19 -13.40 -0.02
CA TYR A 169 26.06 -12.64 1.21
C TYR A 169 27.44 -12.11 1.62
N LEU A 170 27.59 -10.77 1.63
CA LEU A 170 28.80 -9.98 1.91
C LEU A 170 30.02 -10.74 2.47
#